data_AF-A0A1B6KNH7-F1
#
_entry.id   AF-A0A1B6KNH7-F1
#
_cell.length_a   1.000
_cell.length_b   1.000
_cell.length_c   1.000
_cell.angle_alpha   90.00
_cell.angle_beta   90.00
_cell.angle_gamma   90.00
#
_symmetry.space_group_name_H-M   'P 1'
#
loop_
_entity.id
_entity.type
_entity.pdbx_description
1 polymer ?
#
loop_
_entity_poly.entity_id
_entity_poly.type
_entity_poly.pdbx_seq_one_letter_code
_entity_poly.pdbx_strand_id
1 'polypeptide(L)'
;LGDPLDTVQLLQLSWERRLQLVHGVARLLYHLAHSPLGSLAMNDLRRQQFVLADGVLKLSDVDDMGIAEPFCQTDIDCSHHLLANISNKVAAPCVDGQCRGHNERLNVWRAGQHFVRQLLPLRAPSSLEPQIQLLLEAYSDTSWSSQKILTATELLLQTYSSDHSSGGETRHYRHFPDSGLGTQFDYWCRESESPTACRLSVDSQREAVSLCNQDQQCRAVVVEPFHRLKDKIKVTLKNGFSTPSTQPGSLLLLKPS
;
A
#
# COMPACT_ATOMS: atom_id res chain seq x y z
N LEU A 1 12.20 16.17 -11.46
CA LEU A 1 10.80 15.77 -11.71
C LEU A 1 10.66 14.32 -11.27
N GLY A 2 9.51 13.94 -10.69
CA GLY A 2 9.29 12.57 -10.22
C GLY A 2 8.94 11.60 -11.36
N ASP A 3 8.91 10.31 -11.05
CA ASP A 3 8.58 9.25 -12.01
C ASP A 3 7.06 9.03 -12.09
N PRO A 4 6.48 8.84 -13.29
CA PRO A 4 5.05 8.51 -13.42
C PRO A 4 4.69 7.19 -12.73
N LEU A 5 3.47 7.09 -12.21
CA LEU A 5 2.96 5.84 -11.64
C LEU A 5 2.57 4.84 -12.72
N ASP A 6 3.53 4.00 -13.12
CA ASP A 6 3.27 2.83 -13.95
C ASP A 6 2.61 1.71 -13.14
N THR A 7 1.58 1.08 -13.72
CA THR A 7 0.85 -0.04 -13.12
C THR A 7 1.78 -1.23 -12.86
N VAL A 8 2.74 -1.51 -13.75
CA VAL A 8 3.69 -2.61 -13.55
C VAL A 8 4.60 -2.32 -12.35
N GLN A 9 5.09 -1.09 -12.22
CA GLN A 9 5.92 -0.69 -11.08
C GLN A 9 5.15 -0.75 -9.76
N LEU A 10 3.89 -0.30 -9.75
CA LEU A 10 3.01 -0.36 -8.58
C LEU A 10 2.79 -1.79 -8.07
N LEU A 11 2.65 -2.76 -8.98
CA LEU A 11 2.51 -4.18 -8.63
C LEU A 11 3.80 -4.78 -8.05
N GLN A 12 4.96 -4.23 -8.44
CA GLN A 12 6.28 -4.67 -7.94
C GLN A 12 6.65 -4.07 -6.57
N LEU A 13 5.91 -3.07 -6.09
CA LEU A 13 6.14 -2.50 -4.76
C LEU A 13 5.88 -3.55 -3.65
N SER A 14 6.53 -3.40 -2.49
CA SER A 14 6.14 -4.15 -1.30
C SER A 14 4.75 -3.68 -0.84
N TRP A 15 4.09 -4.51 -0.04
CA TRP A 15 2.78 -4.13 0.49
C TRP A 15 2.86 -2.88 1.38
N GLU A 16 3.88 -2.79 2.24
CA GLU A 16 4.16 -1.59 3.05
C GLU A 16 4.24 -0.34 2.17
N ARG A 17 4.99 -0.45 1.07
CA ARG A 17 5.20 0.68 0.19
C ARG A 17 3.91 1.12 -0.50
N ARG A 18 3.06 0.17 -0.90
CA ARG A 18 1.71 0.48 -1.40
C ARG A 18 0.83 1.13 -0.33
N LEU A 19 0.91 0.67 0.92
CA LEU A 19 0.19 1.28 2.04
C LEU A 19 0.66 2.73 2.30
N GLN A 20 1.97 3.01 2.20
CA GLN A 20 2.51 4.37 2.28
C GLN A 20 1.98 5.28 1.16
N LEU A 21 1.81 4.75 -0.07
CA LEU A 21 1.18 5.52 -1.15
C LEU A 21 -0.29 5.82 -0.85
N VAL A 22 -1.04 4.84 -0.34
CA VAL A 22 -2.44 5.03 0.07
C VAL A 22 -2.57 6.06 1.19
N HIS A 23 -1.63 6.07 2.14
CA HIS A 23 -1.54 7.13 3.14
C HIS A 23 -1.28 8.52 2.52
N GLY A 24 -0.39 8.61 1.52
CA GLY A 24 -0.19 9.84 0.75
C GLY A 24 -1.48 10.33 0.07
N VAL A 25 -2.26 9.42 -0.52
CA VAL A 25 -3.60 9.73 -1.07
C VAL A 25 -4.54 10.22 0.02
N ALA A 26 -4.62 9.54 1.17
CA ALA A 26 -5.49 9.94 2.28
C ALA A 26 -5.16 11.36 2.80
N ARG A 27 -3.88 11.70 2.91
CA ARG A 27 -3.43 13.05 3.27
C ARG A 27 -3.85 14.08 2.23
N LEU A 28 -3.70 13.78 0.94
CA LEU A 28 -4.17 14.66 -0.13
C LEU A 28 -5.68 14.91 -0.03
N LEU A 29 -6.49 13.85 0.16
CA LEU A 29 -7.94 13.98 0.32
C LEU A 29 -8.30 14.90 1.49
N TYR A 30 -7.61 14.75 2.63
CA TYR A 30 -7.79 15.63 3.77
C TYR A 30 -7.47 17.09 3.44
N HIS A 31 -6.35 17.35 2.76
CA HIS A 31 -5.96 18.69 2.34
C HIS A 31 -6.95 19.32 1.34
N LEU A 32 -7.50 18.54 0.42
CA LEU A 32 -8.50 19.01 -0.54
C LEU A 32 -9.81 19.41 0.15
N ALA A 33 -10.26 18.61 1.13
CA ALA A 33 -11.48 18.90 1.89
C ALA A 33 -11.33 20.10 2.84
N HIS A 34 -10.12 20.37 3.35
CA HIS A 34 -9.84 21.41 4.36
C HIS A 34 -8.95 22.55 3.82
N SER A 35 -8.97 22.78 2.50
CA SER A 35 -8.20 23.83 1.87
C SER A 35 -8.65 25.23 2.35
N PRO A 36 -7.73 26.20 2.52
CA PRO A 36 -8.08 27.57 2.85
C PRO A 36 -8.90 28.28 1.76
N LEU A 37 -8.92 27.73 0.53
CA LEU A 37 -9.73 28.22 -0.58
C LEU A 37 -11.16 27.66 -0.58
N GLY A 38 -11.52 26.82 0.40
CA GLY A 38 -12.73 26.03 0.43
C GLY A 38 -12.53 24.62 -0.10
N SER A 39 -13.55 23.76 0.07
CA SER A 39 -13.55 22.35 -0.35
C SER A 39 -13.24 22.21 -1.84
N LEU A 40 -12.18 21.49 -2.19
CA LEU A 40 -11.70 21.36 -3.57
C LEU A 40 -12.15 20.05 -4.21
N ALA A 41 -12.66 20.09 -5.43
CA ALA A 41 -12.93 18.91 -6.25
C ALA A 41 -11.79 18.65 -7.23
N MET A 42 -11.21 17.45 -7.19
CA MET A 42 -10.25 16.99 -8.20
C MET A 42 -11.00 16.31 -9.33
N ASN A 43 -11.33 17.05 -10.39
CA ASN A 43 -12.14 16.52 -11.50
C ASN A 43 -11.47 15.35 -12.22
N ASP A 44 -10.14 15.38 -12.27
CA ASP A 44 -9.35 14.33 -12.88
C ASP A 44 -8.43 13.58 -11.90
N LEU A 45 -8.98 13.02 -10.82
CA LEU A 45 -8.21 12.26 -9.85
C LEU A 45 -7.83 10.85 -10.35
N ARG A 46 -6.94 10.77 -11.35
CA ARG A 46 -6.41 9.53 -11.94
C ARG A 46 -4.92 9.39 -11.66
N ARG A 47 -4.40 8.16 -11.70
CA ARG A 47 -2.96 7.86 -11.48
C ARG A 47 -2.01 8.67 -12.35
N GLN A 48 -2.41 9.00 -13.57
CA GLN A 48 -1.59 9.76 -14.52
C GLN A 48 -1.27 11.18 -14.04
N GLN A 49 -2.08 11.73 -13.13
CA GLN A 49 -1.86 13.05 -12.54
C GLN A 49 -0.87 13.03 -11.36
N PHE A 50 -0.24 11.89 -11.09
CA PHE A 50 0.65 11.73 -9.97
C PHE A 50 2.03 11.24 -10.41
N VAL A 51 3.02 11.69 -9.67
CA VAL A 51 4.42 11.27 -9.79
C VAL A 51 4.96 10.83 -8.43
N LEU A 52 5.93 9.93 -8.45
CA LEU A 52 6.73 9.58 -7.29
C LEU A 52 7.99 10.43 -7.29
N ALA A 53 8.12 11.31 -6.31
CA ALA A 53 9.34 12.09 -6.09
C ALA A 53 9.87 11.75 -4.70
N ASP A 54 11.09 11.19 -4.65
CA ASP A 54 11.73 10.72 -3.41
C ASP A 54 10.86 9.73 -2.61
N GLY A 55 10.12 8.89 -3.34
CA GLY A 55 9.17 7.97 -2.74
C GLY A 55 7.94 8.62 -2.11
N VAL A 56 7.67 9.89 -2.39
CA VAL A 56 6.43 10.54 -1.98
C VAL A 56 5.53 10.73 -3.19
N LEU A 57 4.27 10.36 -3.03
CA LEU A 57 3.23 10.60 -4.02
C LEU A 57 2.98 12.12 -4.10
N LYS A 58 3.17 12.71 -5.28
CA LYS A 58 2.90 14.14 -5.53
C LYS A 58 1.98 14.29 -6.72
N LEU A 59 1.11 15.29 -6.64
CA LEU A 59 0.25 15.70 -7.73
C LEU A 59 1.09 16.52 -8.73
N SER A 60 1.11 16.13 -10.00
CA SER A 60 1.86 16.81 -11.07
C SER A 60 1.02 17.81 -11.84
N ASP A 61 -0.30 17.67 -11.81
CA ASP A 61 -1.26 18.51 -12.53
C ASP A 61 -2.41 18.92 -11.60
N VAL A 62 -2.72 20.22 -11.60
CA VAL A 62 -3.73 20.86 -10.74
C VAL A 62 -4.73 21.69 -11.56
N ASP A 63 -4.66 21.65 -12.89
CA ASP A 63 -5.39 22.60 -13.74
C ASP A 63 -6.91 22.29 -13.79
N ASP A 64 -7.30 21.06 -13.47
CA ASP A 64 -8.70 20.59 -13.48
C ASP A 64 -9.40 20.65 -12.10
N MET A 65 -8.98 21.56 -11.22
CA MET A 65 -9.55 21.67 -9.87
C MET A 65 -10.79 22.57 -9.81
N GLY A 66 -11.88 22.04 -9.24
CA GLY A 66 -13.05 22.82 -8.83
C GLY A 66 -12.86 23.39 -7.43
N ILE A 67 -13.26 24.65 -7.22
CA ILE A 67 -13.20 25.33 -5.91
C ILE A 67 -14.62 25.48 -5.36
N ALA A 68 -14.75 25.21 -4.06
CA ALA A 68 -15.99 25.28 -3.29
C ALA A 68 -17.04 24.24 -3.68
N GLU A 69 -18.01 24.03 -2.78
CA GLU A 69 -19.09 23.06 -3.01
C GLU A 69 -20.04 23.54 -4.11
N PRO A 70 -20.63 22.64 -4.90
CA PRO A 70 -21.64 22.99 -5.89
C PRO A 70 -22.87 23.65 -5.24
N PHE A 71 -23.52 24.56 -5.98
CA PHE A 71 -24.80 25.13 -5.57
C PHE A 71 -25.94 24.13 -5.75
N CYS A 72 -26.95 24.23 -4.91
CA CYS A 72 -28.16 23.41 -4.96
C CYS A 72 -29.40 24.16 -4.49
N GLN A 73 -30.56 23.65 -4.88
CA GLN A 73 -31.86 24.02 -4.33
C GLN A 73 -32.44 22.87 -3.50
N THR A 74 -32.14 21.62 -3.88
CA THR A 74 -32.60 20.39 -3.23
C THR A 74 -31.49 19.36 -3.16
N ASP A 75 -31.64 18.33 -2.31
CA ASP A 75 -30.68 17.22 -2.19
C ASP A 75 -30.48 16.46 -3.51
N ILE A 76 -31.47 16.50 -4.41
CA ILE A 76 -31.41 15.87 -5.72
C ILE A 76 -30.29 16.52 -6.55
N ASP A 77 -30.16 17.85 -6.52
CA ASP A 77 -29.12 18.57 -7.28
C ASP A 77 -27.71 18.07 -6.93
N CYS A 78 -27.50 17.73 -5.66
CA CYS A 78 -26.24 17.20 -5.12
C CYS A 78 -25.95 15.74 -5.49
N SER A 79 -26.92 15.06 -6.09
CA SER A 79 -26.80 13.69 -6.60
C SER A 79 -26.56 13.65 -8.11
N HIS A 80 -26.89 14.74 -8.83
CA HIS A 80 -26.88 14.83 -10.29
C HIS A 80 -25.56 15.31 -10.91
N HIS A 81 -24.62 15.84 -10.12
CA HIS A 81 -23.38 16.39 -10.63
C HIS A 81 -22.33 15.38 -11.10
N LEU A 82 -22.59 14.07 -11.00
CA LEU A 82 -21.65 13.02 -11.39
C LEU A 82 -22.37 11.93 -12.18
N LEU A 83 -22.03 11.85 -13.47
CA LEU A 83 -22.13 10.70 -14.39
C LEU A 83 -23.23 9.68 -14.03
N ALA A 84 -24.23 9.52 -14.92
CA ALA A 84 -25.46 8.71 -14.80
C ALA A 84 -25.41 7.31 -14.13
N ASN A 85 -24.24 6.78 -13.75
CA ASN A 85 -24.00 5.52 -13.06
C ASN A 85 -23.44 5.63 -11.62
N ILE A 86 -23.24 6.85 -11.07
CA ILE A 86 -22.54 7.06 -9.76
C ILE A 86 -23.47 7.70 -8.69
N SER A 87 -24.64 8.21 -9.10
CA SER A 87 -25.47 9.17 -8.33
C SER A 87 -25.73 8.81 -6.86
N ASN A 88 -25.91 7.53 -6.51
CA ASN A 88 -26.27 7.13 -5.15
C ASN A 88 -25.06 7.02 -4.20
N LYS A 89 -23.83 6.99 -4.72
CA LYS A 89 -22.62 6.76 -3.90
C LYS A 89 -21.96 8.03 -3.40
N VAL A 90 -22.25 9.18 -4.01
CA VAL A 90 -21.64 10.49 -3.70
C VAL A 90 -22.71 11.49 -3.23
N ALA A 91 -23.90 10.99 -2.88
CA ALA A 91 -25.00 11.83 -2.44
C ALA A 91 -24.59 12.69 -1.22
N ALA A 92 -24.90 13.98 -1.31
CA ALA A 92 -24.65 14.98 -0.27
C ALA A 92 -25.94 15.78 -0.03
N PRO A 93 -26.18 16.26 1.20
CA PRO A 93 -27.34 17.10 1.49
C PRO A 93 -27.13 18.52 0.95
N CYS A 94 -28.22 19.13 0.49
CA CYS A 94 -28.29 20.54 0.17
C CYS A 94 -28.54 21.35 1.44
N VAL A 95 -27.54 22.10 1.87
CA VAL A 95 -27.59 22.91 3.10
C VAL A 95 -27.16 24.33 2.77
N ASP A 96 -28.03 25.29 3.06
CA ASP A 96 -27.81 26.72 2.76
C ASP A 96 -27.48 26.99 1.28
N GLY A 97 -28.12 26.24 0.38
CA GLY A 97 -27.93 26.36 -1.06
C GLY A 97 -26.62 25.75 -1.58
N GLN A 98 -25.92 24.94 -0.78
CA GLN A 98 -24.69 24.25 -1.17
C GLN A 98 -24.74 22.75 -0.87
N CYS A 99 -24.12 21.95 -1.74
CA CYS A 99 -23.97 20.51 -1.58
C CYS A 99 -22.86 20.18 -0.58
N ARG A 100 -23.14 20.29 0.72
CA ARG A 100 -22.09 20.17 1.75
C ARG A 100 -21.44 18.79 1.76
N GLY A 101 -20.12 18.78 1.56
CA GLY A 101 -19.30 17.57 1.54
C GLY A 101 -19.36 16.79 0.23
N HIS A 102 -19.91 17.37 -0.83
CA HIS A 102 -19.97 16.72 -2.15
C HIS A 102 -18.56 16.50 -2.72
N ASN A 103 -17.72 17.53 -2.71
CA ASN A 103 -16.36 17.46 -3.25
C ASN A 103 -15.50 16.43 -2.51
N GLU A 104 -15.62 16.36 -1.18
CA GLU A 104 -14.91 15.37 -0.36
C GLU A 104 -15.32 13.94 -0.76
N ARG A 105 -16.62 13.64 -0.80
CA ARG A 105 -17.14 12.33 -1.20
C ARG A 105 -16.72 11.94 -2.61
N LEU A 106 -16.75 12.90 -3.54
CA LEU A 106 -16.31 12.71 -4.91
C LEU A 106 -14.83 12.31 -4.97
N ASN A 107 -13.97 13.06 -4.29
CA ASN A 107 -12.53 12.77 -4.27
C ASN A 107 -12.25 11.42 -3.62
N VAL A 108 -12.92 11.11 -2.50
CA VAL A 108 -12.83 9.81 -1.83
C VAL A 108 -13.20 8.68 -2.80
N TRP A 109 -14.36 8.78 -3.45
CA TRP A 109 -14.82 7.74 -4.38
C TRP A 109 -13.82 7.52 -5.53
N ARG A 110 -13.32 8.60 -6.14
CA ARG A 110 -12.32 8.53 -7.23
C ARG A 110 -11.02 7.91 -6.75
N ALA A 111 -10.53 8.30 -5.57
CA ALA A 111 -9.34 7.71 -4.96
C ALA A 111 -9.51 6.21 -4.74
N GLY A 112 -10.69 5.80 -4.30
CA GLY A 112 -11.09 4.41 -4.15
C GLY A 112 -10.93 3.61 -5.45
N GLN A 113 -11.43 4.14 -6.57
CA GLN A 113 -11.37 3.47 -7.87
C GLN A 113 -9.95 3.42 -8.46
N HIS A 114 -9.18 4.50 -8.36
CA HIS A 114 -7.91 4.64 -9.07
C HIS A 114 -6.68 4.17 -8.28
N PHE A 115 -6.77 4.15 -6.95
CA PHE A 115 -5.64 3.82 -6.07
C PHE A 115 -5.99 2.67 -5.13
N VAL A 116 -6.93 2.87 -4.21
CA VAL A 116 -7.06 2.02 -3.01
C VAL A 116 -7.41 0.57 -3.37
N ARG A 117 -8.39 0.37 -4.25
CA ARG A 117 -8.81 -0.97 -4.72
C ARG A 117 -7.69 -1.76 -5.39
N GLN A 118 -6.70 -1.07 -5.96
CA GLN A 118 -5.62 -1.70 -6.71
C GLN A 118 -4.37 -1.89 -5.86
N LEU A 119 -4.19 -1.07 -4.81
CA LEU A 119 -2.97 -1.05 -4.02
C LEU A 119 -3.05 -1.89 -2.74
N LEU A 120 -4.17 -1.84 -2.01
CA LEU A 120 -4.28 -2.49 -0.70
C LEU A 120 -4.49 -4.01 -0.73
N PRO A 121 -5.39 -4.58 -1.55
CA PRO A 121 -5.73 -6.01 -1.44
C PRO A 121 -4.60 -6.95 -1.88
N LEU A 122 -3.75 -6.47 -2.79
CA LEU A 122 -2.71 -7.29 -3.38
C LEU A 122 -1.63 -7.63 -2.36
N ARG A 123 -1.51 -8.91 -2.02
CA ARG A 123 -0.47 -9.44 -1.11
C ARG A 123 -0.52 -8.77 0.28
N ALA A 124 -1.72 -8.48 0.77
CA ALA A 124 -1.93 -7.96 2.11
C ALA A 124 -1.66 -9.03 3.18
N PRO A 125 -1.07 -8.65 4.34
CA PRO A 125 -1.03 -9.53 5.51
C PRO A 125 -2.45 -9.92 5.94
N SER A 126 -2.67 -11.21 6.20
CA SER A 126 -3.98 -11.73 6.60
C SER A 126 -4.46 -11.14 7.93
N SER A 127 -3.55 -10.81 8.85
CA SER A 127 -3.86 -10.15 10.13
C SER A 127 -4.52 -8.78 9.97
N LEU A 128 -4.34 -8.13 8.82
CA LEU A 128 -4.85 -6.79 8.53
C LEU A 128 -6.05 -6.79 7.58
N GLU A 129 -6.50 -7.96 7.13
CA GLU A 129 -7.63 -8.09 6.19
C GLU A 129 -8.89 -7.36 6.68
N PRO A 130 -9.33 -7.48 7.96
CA PRO A 130 -10.53 -6.80 8.43
C PRO A 130 -10.43 -5.27 8.31
N GLN A 131 -9.28 -4.68 8.66
CA GLN A 131 -9.05 -3.24 8.59
C GLN A 131 -8.99 -2.75 7.14
N ILE A 132 -8.37 -3.54 6.26
CA ILE A 132 -8.30 -3.25 4.82
C ILE A 132 -9.71 -3.27 4.22
N GLN A 133 -10.53 -4.26 4.57
CA GLN A 133 -11.89 -4.37 4.07
C GLN A 133 -12.76 -3.17 4.48
N LEU A 134 -12.66 -2.72 5.73
CA LEU A 134 -13.34 -1.51 6.20
C LEU A 134 -12.92 -0.26 5.41
N LEU A 135 -11.63 -0.10 5.10
CA LEU A 135 -11.16 0.99 4.24
C LEU A 135 -11.72 0.86 2.82
N LEU A 136 -11.67 -0.33 2.21
CA LEU A 136 -12.20 -0.55 0.86
C LEU A 136 -13.69 -0.22 0.75
N GLU A 137 -14.46 -0.56 1.78
CA GLU A 137 -15.87 -0.23 1.90
C GLU A 137 -16.07 1.28 2.01
N ALA A 138 -15.37 1.94 2.93
CA ALA A 138 -15.44 3.39 3.14
C ALA A 138 -15.13 4.21 1.87
N TYR A 139 -14.15 3.76 1.09
CA TYR A 139 -13.82 4.38 -0.21
C TYR A 139 -14.87 4.09 -1.29
N SER A 140 -15.58 2.96 -1.21
CA SER A 140 -16.57 2.53 -2.21
C SER A 140 -17.96 3.14 -1.99
N ASP A 141 -18.36 3.34 -0.74
CA ASP A 141 -19.66 3.90 -0.35
C ASP A 141 -19.60 5.37 0.07
N THR A 142 -18.38 5.93 0.21
CA THR A 142 -18.11 7.29 0.71
C THR A 142 -18.69 7.56 2.11
N SER A 143 -18.86 6.50 2.92
CA SER A 143 -19.44 6.61 4.26
C SER A 143 -18.55 7.38 5.25
N TRP A 144 -17.26 7.53 4.97
CA TRP A 144 -16.29 8.18 5.85
C TRP A 144 -15.79 9.50 5.29
N SER A 145 -15.54 10.47 6.18
CA SER A 145 -14.82 11.70 5.84
C SER A 145 -13.35 11.41 5.55
N SER A 146 -12.70 12.32 4.83
CA SER A 146 -11.26 12.31 4.56
C SER A 146 -10.45 12.23 5.86
N GLN A 147 -10.90 12.90 6.93
CA GLN A 147 -10.26 12.83 8.23
C GLN A 147 -10.31 11.41 8.81
N LYS A 148 -11.48 10.77 8.81
CA LYS A 148 -11.63 9.40 9.32
C LYS A 148 -10.83 8.40 8.50
N ILE A 149 -10.80 8.57 7.17
CA ILE A 149 -9.97 7.78 6.25
C ILE A 149 -8.48 7.95 6.56
N LEU A 150 -8.02 9.18 6.76
CA LEU A 150 -6.64 9.47 7.12
C LEU A 150 -6.25 8.79 8.43
N THR A 151 -7.02 8.99 9.50
CA THR A 151 -6.76 8.38 10.81
C THR A 151 -6.76 6.84 10.74
N ALA A 152 -7.71 6.24 10.01
CA ALA A 152 -7.75 4.79 9.86
C ALA A 152 -6.55 4.25 9.07
N THR A 153 -6.09 5.00 8.06
CA THR A 153 -4.90 4.63 7.27
C THR A 153 -3.62 4.77 8.10
N GLU A 154 -3.50 5.81 8.91
CA GLU A 154 -2.39 6.00 9.86
C GLU A 154 -2.36 4.88 10.90
N LEU A 155 -3.52 4.49 11.45
CA LEU A 155 -3.61 3.37 12.37
C LEU A 155 -3.16 2.06 11.71
N LEU A 156 -3.59 1.80 10.47
CA LEU A 156 -3.16 0.62 9.71
C LEU A 156 -1.64 0.60 9.50
N LEU A 157 -1.04 1.75 9.16
CA LEU A 157 0.41 1.91 9.07
C LEU A 157 1.11 1.64 10.40
N GLN A 158 0.57 2.16 11.51
CA GLN A 158 1.14 1.94 12.84
C GLN A 158 1.04 0.49 13.28
N THR A 159 -0.07 -0.19 13.00
CA THR A 159 -0.24 -1.62 13.30
C THR A 159 0.75 -2.45 12.50
N TYR A 160 0.81 -2.25 11.17
CA TYR A 160 1.79 -2.94 10.33
C TYR A 160 3.21 -2.66 10.80
N SER A 161 3.53 -1.40 11.06
CA SER A 161 4.85 -1.01 11.56
C SER A 161 5.12 -1.68 12.90
N SER A 162 4.19 -1.76 13.85
CA SER A 162 4.41 -2.37 15.17
C SER A 162 4.66 -3.88 15.06
N ASP A 163 3.91 -4.56 14.21
CA ASP A 163 4.10 -6.00 13.92
C ASP A 163 5.45 -6.28 13.24
N HIS A 164 5.99 -5.33 12.48
CA HIS A 164 7.31 -5.42 11.81
C HIS A 164 8.47 -4.74 12.59
N SER A 165 8.17 -3.83 13.51
CA SER A 165 9.10 -3.01 14.31
C SER A 165 9.38 -3.64 15.67
N SER A 166 8.58 -4.61 16.09
CA SER A 166 8.86 -5.56 17.17
C SER A 166 10.09 -6.45 16.89
N GLY A 167 11.06 -6.01 16.07
CA GLY A 167 12.38 -5.54 16.54
C GLY A 167 13.24 -6.40 17.45
N GLY A 168 12.86 -7.64 17.73
CA GLY A 168 13.70 -8.66 18.36
C GLY A 168 14.15 -9.74 17.38
N GLU A 169 13.56 -9.84 16.17
CA GLU A 169 13.58 -11.12 15.45
C GLU A 169 14.86 -11.42 14.66
N THR A 170 15.62 -10.46 14.13
CA THR A 170 16.90 -10.79 13.47
C THR A 170 17.98 -11.25 14.45
N ARG A 171 17.92 -10.83 15.73
CA ARG A 171 18.92 -11.18 16.76
C ARG A 171 18.86 -12.66 17.16
N HIS A 172 17.68 -13.28 17.06
CA HIS A 172 17.51 -14.68 17.42
C HIS A 172 17.86 -15.63 16.27
N TYR A 173 17.96 -15.10 15.05
CA TYR A 173 18.43 -15.89 13.93
C TYR A 173 19.94 -16.09 14.04
N ARG A 174 20.42 -17.29 13.69
CA ARG A 174 21.86 -17.53 13.55
C ARG A 174 22.32 -17.13 12.16
N HIS A 175 23.36 -16.31 12.09
CA HIS A 175 23.84 -15.72 10.84
C HIS A 175 25.09 -16.48 10.37
N PHE A 176 25.10 -16.84 9.09
CA PHE A 176 26.21 -17.49 8.41
C PHE A 176 26.55 -16.66 7.16
N PRO A 177 27.56 -15.78 7.24
CA PRO A 177 28.01 -15.01 6.08
C PRO A 177 28.64 -15.93 5.04
N ASP A 178 28.62 -15.49 3.78
CA ASP A 178 29.17 -16.22 2.62
C ASP A 178 28.71 -17.68 2.55
N SER A 179 27.45 -17.90 2.94
CA SER A 179 26.87 -19.23 3.11
C SER A 179 25.47 -19.30 2.51
N GLY A 180 25.09 -20.50 2.07
CA GLY A 180 23.77 -20.79 1.52
C GLY A 180 23.40 -22.26 1.70
N LEU A 181 22.27 -22.65 1.12
CA LEU A 181 21.75 -24.02 1.15
C LEU A 181 21.53 -24.60 -0.26
N GLY A 182 22.07 -23.95 -1.30
CA GLY A 182 21.84 -24.32 -2.69
C GLY A 182 20.34 -24.38 -3.02
N THR A 183 19.91 -25.42 -3.73
CA THR A 183 18.49 -25.71 -4.03
C THR A 183 17.83 -26.63 -2.99
N GLN A 184 18.52 -26.99 -1.92
CA GLN A 184 17.93 -27.82 -0.86
C GLN A 184 16.89 -27.02 -0.09
N PHE A 185 15.85 -27.69 0.39
CA PHE A 185 14.78 -27.11 1.22
C PHE A 185 14.00 -25.98 0.54
N ASP A 186 14.11 -25.86 -0.79
CA ASP A 186 13.24 -25.01 -1.57
C ASP A 186 11.82 -25.55 -1.50
N TYR A 187 10.88 -24.64 -1.23
CA TYR A 187 9.45 -24.91 -1.25
C TYR A 187 8.76 -23.75 -1.93
N TRP A 188 7.59 -23.98 -2.51
CA TRP A 188 6.81 -22.89 -3.08
C TRP A 188 6.05 -22.15 -1.96
N CYS A 189 6.02 -20.82 -2.04
CA CYS A 189 5.19 -19.97 -1.18
C CYS A 189 4.34 -19.04 -2.03
N ARG A 190 3.23 -18.55 -1.45
CA ARG A 190 2.20 -17.78 -2.15
C ARG A 190 2.75 -16.52 -2.82
N GLU A 191 3.77 -15.90 -2.22
CA GLU A 191 4.37 -14.65 -2.67
C GLU A 191 5.53 -14.87 -3.67
N SER A 192 5.86 -16.12 -4.01
CA SER A 192 7.06 -16.44 -4.78
C SER A 192 7.07 -15.91 -6.22
N GLU A 193 8.23 -15.41 -6.64
CA GLU A 193 8.59 -15.09 -8.03
C GLU A 193 9.11 -16.32 -8.80
N SER A 194 9.26 -17.47 -8.13
CA SER A 194 9.78 -18.71 -8.69
C SER A 194 8.75 -19.84 -8.59
N PRO A 195 8.58 -20.68 -9.62
CA PRO A 195 7.66 -21.81 -9.58
C PRO A 195 8.14 -22.95 -8.66
N THR A 196 9.44 -23.00 -8.34
CA THR A 196 10.05 -24.15 -7.64
C THR A 196 10.68 -23.82 -6.30
N ALA A 197 10.77 -22.55 -5.92
CA ALA A 197 11.37 -22.08 -4.68
C ALA A 197 10.61 -20.87 -4.17
N CYS A 198 10.68 -20.54 -2.88
CA CYS A 198 10.04 -19.37 -2.29
C CYS A 198 11.00 -18.19 -2.42
N ARG A 199 11.05 -17.61 -3.63
CA ARG A 199 11.97 -16.52 -3.97
C ARG A 199 11.22 -15.20 -3.96
N LEU A 200 11.66 -14.26 -3.14
CA LEU A 200 10.99 -13.00 -2.86
C LEU A 200 11.94 -11.82 -3.10
N SER A 201 11.41 -10.70 -3.59
CA SER A 201 12.09 -9.41 -3.59
C SER A 201 11.58 -8.56 -2.41
N VAL A 202 12.47 -8.24 -1.47
CA VAL A 202 12.14 -7.54 -0.21
C VAL A 202 12.99 -6.28 -0.06
N ASP A 203 12.54 -5.30 0.70
CA ASP A 203 13.23 -4.03 0.99
C ASP A 203 14.42 -4.22 1.95
N SER A 204 14.38 -5.23 2.82
CA SER A 204 15.42 -5.43 3.82
C SER A 204 15.51 -6.85 4.35
N GLN A 205 16.63 -7.17 5.00
CA GLN A 205 16.80 -8.41 5.75
C GLN A 205 15.74 -8.58 6.85
N ARG A 206 15.28 -7.47 7.44
CA ARG A 206 14.26 -7.46 8.49
C ARG A 206 12.91 -7.93 7.94
N GLU A 207 12.53 -7.44 6.76
CA GLU A 207 11.32 -7.89 6.06
C GLU A 207 11.42 -9.37 5.72
N ALA A 208 12.57 -9.84 5.21
CA ALA A 208 12.79 -11.26 4.91
C ALA A 208 12.57 -12.17 6.12
N VAL A 209 13.12 -11.78 7.28
CA VAL A 209 12.95 -12.51 8.54
C VAL A 209 11.50 -12.49 9.01
N SER A 210 10.83 -11.34 8.93
CA SER A 210 9.42 -11.23 9.32
C SER A 210 8.51 -12.11 8.46
N LEU A 211 8.72 -12.13 7.14
CA LEU A 211 8.00 -13.04 6.23
C LEU A 211 8.26 -14.51 6.57
N CYS A 212 9.52 -14.87 6.89
CA CYS A 212 9.85 -16.22 7.37
C CYS A 212 9.20 -16.55 8.73
N ASN A 213 9.00 -15.59 9.61
CA ASN A 213 8.33 -15.83 10.89
C ASN A 213 6.84 -16.08 10.73
N GLN A 214 6.19 -15.36 9.80
CA GLN A 214 4.78 -15.53 9.45
C GLN A 214 4.51 -16.84 8.70
N ASP A 215 5.49 -17.33 7.93
CA ASP A 215 5.39 -18.62 7.24
C ASP A 215 5.73 -19.80 8.16
N GLN A 216 4.73 -20.66 8.40
CA GLN A 216 4.85 -21.85 9.24
C GLN A 216 5.82 -22.90 8.68
N GLN A 217 6.03 -22.91 7.36
CA GLN A 217 6.99 -23.81 6.72
C GLN A 217 8.41 -23.27 6.82
N CYS A 218 8.61 -21.96 6.89
CA CYS A 218 9.94 -21.35 6.84
C CYS A 218 10.77 -21.66 8.11
N ARG A 219 12.00 -22.12 7.87
CA ARG A 219 13.03 -22.45 8.86
C ARG A 219 14.36 -21.73 8.62
N ALA A 220 14.59 -21.19 7.42
CA ALA A 220 15.77 -20.39 7.14
C ALA A 220 15.53 -19.40 5.98
N VAL A 221 16.37 -18.37 5.90
CA VAL A 221 16.38 -17.36 4.83
C VAL A 221 17.77 -17.32 4.22
N VAL A 222 17.85 -17.42 2.90
CA VAL A 222 19.08 -17.16 2.13
C VAL A 222 18.93 -15.82 1.42
N VAL A 223 19.73 -14.84 1.81
CA VAL A 223 19.86 -13.57 1.09
C VAL A 223 20.85 -13.79 -0.06
N GLU A 224 20.42 -13.53 -1.28
CA GLU A 224 21.24 -13.71 -2.48
C GLU A 224 22.36 -12.64 -2.57
N PRO A 225 23.46 -12.92 -3.29
CA PRO A 225 24.59 -12.00 -3.38
C PRO A 225 24.17 -10.62 -3.88
N PHE A 226 24.78 -9.59 -3.29
CA PHE A 226 24.55 -8.14 -3.43
C PHE A 226 24.29 -7.62 -4.86
N HIS A 227 23.16 -7.95 -5.46
CA HIS A 227 22.56 -7.18 -6.55
C HIS A 227 21.27 -6.57 -6.02
N ARG A 228 21.39 -5.36 -5.48
CA ARG A 228 20.23 -4.52 -5.19
C ARG A 228 19.66 -4.04 -6.51
N LEU A 229 18.73 -4.81 -7.07
CA LEU A 229 18.00 -4.37 -8.25
C LEU A 229 16.90 -3.43 -7.77
N LYS A 230 17.00 -2.13 -8.11
CA LYS A 230 16.00 -1.10 -7.71
C LYS A 230 15.77 -1.05 -6.19
N ASP A 231 16.83 -1.03 -5.39
CA ASP A 231 16.80 -0.99 -3.92
C ASP A 231 16.16 -2.21 -3.20
N LYS A 232 15.76 -3.25 -3.93
CA LYS A 232 15.29 -4.52 -3.36
C LYS A 232 16.42 -5.52 -3.21
N ILE A 233 16.37 -6.38 -2.20
CA ILE A 233 17.21 -7.57 -2.05
C ILE A 233 16.41 -8.82 -2.43
N LYS A 234 17.07 -9.77 -3.09
CA LYS A 234 16.49 -11.09 -3.36
C LYS A 234 16.76 -12.04 -2.21
N VAL A 235 15.73 -12.74 -1.78
CA VAL A 235 15.81 -13.74 -0.72
C VAL A 235 15.12 -15.02 -1.16
N THR A 236 15.60 -16.15 -0.66
CA THR A 236 14.96 -17.45 -0.81
C THR A 236 14.63 -18.00 0.59
N LEU A 237 13.35 -18.23 0.86
CA LEU A 237 12.92 -18.90 2.09
C LEU A 237 13.09 -20.42 1.94
N LYS A 238 13.49 -21.07 3.04
CA LYS A 238 13.80 -22.50 3.11
C LYS A 238 12.97 -23.17 4.19
N ASN A 239 12.41 -24.34 3.92
CA ASN A 239 11.59 -25.08 4.89
C ASN A 239 12.38 -25.99 5.83
N GLY A 240 13.71 -25.95 5.72
CA GLY A 240 14.65 -26.70 6.52
C GLY A 240 16.06 -26.15 6.31
N PHE A 241 17.03 -26.74 7.02
CA PHE A 241 18.43 -26.42 6.84
C PHE A 241 19.30 -27.64 7.14
N SER A 242 20.44 -27.70 6.47
CA SER A 242 21.51 -28.68 6.69
C SER A 242 22.83 -27.93 6.91
N THR A 243 23.97 -28.63 6.83
CA THR A 243 25.28 -27.99 6.85
C THR A 243 25.36 -26.94 5.75
N PRO A 244 25.63 -25.66 6.07
CA PRO A 244 25.71 -24.61 5.07
C PRO A 244 26.80 -24.89 4.03
N SER A 245 26.52 -24.59 2.76
CA SER A 245 27.52 -24.60 1.70
C SER A 245 28.11 -23.20 1.51
N THR A 246 29.40 -23.11 1.19
CA THR A 246 30.05 -21.84 0.88
C THR A 246 29.41 -21.20 -0.36
N GLN A 247 28.90 -19.98 -0.19
CA GLN A 247 28.27 -19.19 -1.25
C GLN A 247 28.67 -17.72 -1.08
N PRO A 248 29.76 -17.27 -1.73
CA PRO A 248 30.29 -15.92 -1.54
C PRO A 248 29.26 -14.81 -1.83
N GLY A 249 29.21 -13.80 -0.96
CA GLY A 249 28.32 -12.66 -1.05
C GLY A 249 26.90 -12.91 -0.54
N SER A 250 26.52 -14.16 -0.24
CA SER A 250 25.23 -14.50 0.36
C SER A 250 25.25 -14.40 1.88
N LEU A 251 24.06 -14.31 2.47
CA LEU A 251 23.87 -14.41 3.92
C LEU A 251 22.79 -15.44 4.24
N LEU A 252 23.13 -16.49 4.98
CA LEU A 252 22.19 -17.47 5.49
C LEU A 252 21.76 -17.10 6.92
N LEU A 253 20.45 -17.10 7.17
CA LEU A 253 19.83 -16.82 8.46
C LEU A 253 18.99 -18.03 8.86
N LEU A 254 19.32 -18.67 9.99
CA LEU A 254 18.55 -19.81 10.50
C LEU A 254 17.55 -19.35 11.56
N LYS A 255 16.28 -19.72 11.39
CA LYS A 255 15.22 -19.45 12.35
C LYS A 255 15.49 -20.25 13.63
N PRO A 256 15.34 -19.64 14.82
CA PRO A 256 15.43 -20.37 16.08
C PRO A 256 14.35 -21.46 16.14
N SER A 257 14.74 -22.59 16.74
CA SER A 257 13.88 -23.77 16.92
C SER A 257 12.71 -23.49 17.86
#